data_AF-S5NIZ0-F1
#
_entry.id   AF-S5NIZ0-F1
#
_cell.length_a   1.000
_cell.length_b   1.000
_cell.length_c   1.000
_cell.angle_alpha   90.00
_cell.angle_beta   90.00
_cell.angle_gamma   90.00
#
_symmetry.space_group_name_H-M   'P 1'
#
loop_
_entity.id
_entity.type
_entity.pdbx_description
1 polymer ?
#
loop_
_entity_poly.entity_id
_entity_poly.type
_entity_poly.pdbx_seq_one_letter_code
_entity_poly.pdbx_strand_id
1 'polypeptide(L)'
;VRYRSNTPLVLKGITLSIHGGEKIGVVGRTGSGKSTLIQVFFRLVEPSGGRIIIDGIDISLLGLHDLRSRFGIIPQEPVLFEGTVRSNIDPIGQYSDEEIWKSLERCQLKDVVAAKPDKLDSL
;
A
#
# COMPACT_ATOMS: atom_id res chain seq x y z
N VAL A 1 5.37 -16.83 8.94
CA VAL A 1 4.07 -16.49 8.29
C VAL A 1 3.53 -17.72 7.60
N ARG A 2 2.25 -18.03 7.77
CA ARG A 2 1.53 -19.08 7.04
C ARG A 2 0.14 -18.58 6.67
N TYR A 3 -0.38 -19.03 5.53
CA TYR A 3 -1.72 -18.65 5.09
C TYR A 3 -2.83 -19.48 5.75
N ARG A 4 -2.53 -20.73 6.15
CA ARG A 4 -3.48 -21.61 6.84
C ARG A 4 -2.78 -22.37 7.95
N SER A 5 -3.52 -22.71 9.00
CA SER A 5 -3.02 -23.47 10.16
C SER A 5 -2.49 -24.87 9.83
N ASN A 6 -2.82 -25.41 8.65
CA ASN A 6 -2.36 -26.73 8.22
C ASN A 6 -1.35 -26.67 7.05
N THR A 7 -0.84 -25.48 6.69
CA THR A 7 0.13 -25.33 5.60
C THR A 7 1.52 -24.92 6.08
N PRO A 8 2.60 -25.29 5.35
CA PRO A 8 3.95 -24.87 5.73
C PRO A 8 4.08 -23.35 5.88
N LEU A 9 5.03 -22.91 6.72
CA LEU A 9 5.40 -21.50 6.78
C LEU A 9 5.99 -21.06 5.43
N VAL A 10 5.50 -19.93 4.92
CA VAL A 10 5.97 -19.28 3.70
C VAL A 10 7.19 -18.41 3.99
N LEU A 11 7.14 -17.63 5.07
CA LEU A 11 8.27 -16.83 5.56
C LEU A 11 8.74 -17.38 6.92
N LYS A 12 10.05 -17.60 7.04
CA LYS A 12 10.72 -18.22 8.21
C LYS A 12 12.00 -17.44 8.53
N GLY A 13 12.21 -17.12 9.82
CA GLY A 13 13.49 -16.58 10.30
C GLY A 13 13.93 -15.25 9.68
N ILE A 14 12.98 -14.41 9.23
CA ILE A 14 13.31 -13.11 8.62
C ILE A 14 13.73 -12.15 9.74
N THR A 15 14.96 -11.66 9.66
CA THR A 15 15.47 -10.54 10.48
C THR A 15 15.89 -9.43 9.53
N LEU A 16 15.28 -8.27 9.66
CA LEU A 16 15.50 -7.12 8.79
C LEU A 16 15.36 -5.85 9.63
N SER A 17 16.22 -4.87 9.34
CA SER A 17 16.13 -3.51 9.88
C SER A 17 16.18 -2.55 8.71
N ILE A 18 15.22 -1.63 8.65
CA ILE A 18 15.11 -0.59 7.63
C ILE A 18 15.07 0.74 8.37
N HIS A 19 15.96 1.66 8.03
CA HIS A 19 16.02 2.99 8.61
C HIS A 19 15.21 4.00 7.79
N GLY A 20 14.80 5.09 8.45
CA GLY A 20 14.08 6.17 7.78
C GLY A 20 14.87 6.75 6.60
N GLY A 21 14.20 6.90 5.46
CA GLY A 21 14.81 7.44 4.23
C GLY A 21 15.50 6.40 3.33
N GLU A 22 15.60 5.14 3.77
CA GLU A 22 16.16 4.08 2.94
C GLU A 22 15.21 3.64 1.81
N LYS A 23 15.80 3.29 0.65
CA LYS A 23 15.09 2.69 -0.49
C LYS A 23 15.52 1.24 -0.61
N ILE A 24 14.63 0.32 -0.27
CA ILE A 24 14.94 -1.12 -0.22
C ILE A 24 14.34 -1.85 -1.42
N GLY A 25 15.18 -2.54 -2.19
CA GLY A 25 14.74 -3.46 -3.24
C GLY A 25 14.63 -4.89 -2.71
N VAL A 26 13.48 -5.53 -2.89
CA VAL A 26 13.26 -6.94 -2.52
C VAL A 26 13.25 -7.82 -3.77
N VAL A 27 14.30 -8.63 -3.94
CA VAL A 27 14.48 -9.49 -5.13
C VAL A 27 14.38 -10.97 -4.79
N GLY A 28 14.02 -11.79 -5.78
CA GLY A 28 13.93 -13.24 -5.64
C GLY A 28 13.04 -13.88 -6.70
N ARG A 29 13.16 -15.20 -6.89
CA ARG A 29 12.35 -15.97 -7.86
C ARG A 29 10.84 -15.85 -7.58
N THR A 30 10.01 -16.16 -8.57
CA THR A 30 8.56 -16.29 -8.37
C THR A 30 8.27 -17.30 -7.25
N GLY A 31 7.31 -17.00 -6.37
CA GLY A 31 6.98 -17.84 -5.21
C GLY A 31 7.91 -17.69 -3.99
N SER A 32 8.94 -16.83 -4.05
CA SER A 32 9.88 -16.65 -2.91
C SER A 32 9.30 -15.90 -1.71
N GLY A 33 8.00 -15.56 -1.70
CA GLY A 33 7.35 -14.88 -0.58
C GLY A 33 7.47 -13.35 -0.55
N LYS A 34 7.91 -12.69 -1.63
CA LYS A 34 8.02 -11.21 -1.72
C LYS A 34 6.69 -10.51 -1.43
N SER A 35 5.63 -10.92 -2.12
CA SER A 35 4.29 -10.36 -1.91
C SER A 35 3.77 -10.68 -0.50
N THR A 36 4.09 -11.86 0.04
CA THR A 36 3.78 -12.24 1.42
C THR A 36 4.46 -11.30 2.42
N LEU A 37 5.71 -10.90 2.18
CA LEU A 37 6.43 -9.97 3.07
C LEU A 37 5.71 -8.62 3.14
N ILE A 38 5.30 -8.07 1.99
CA ILE A 38 4.53 -6.82 1.93
C ILE A 38 3.19 -6.99 2.65
N GLN A 39 2.47 -8.09 2.39
CA GLN A 39 1.17 -8.36 3.04
C GLN A 39 1.25 -8.37 4.57
N VAL A 40 2.38 -8.79 5.13
CA VAL A 40 2.57 -8.85 6.59
C VAL A 40 2.80 -7.46 7.18
N PHE A 41 3.49 -6.55 6.47
CA PHE A 41 3.61 -5.15 6.91
C PHE A 41 2.25 -4.45 7.03
N PHE A 42 1.33 -4.74 6.11
CA PHE A 42 -0.05 -4.23 6.15
C PHE A 42 -0.98 -5.03 7.07
N ARG A 43 -0.46 -6.07 7.74
CA ARG A 43 -1.23 -7.06 8.51
C ARG A 43 -2.46 -7.56 7.74
N LEU A 44 -2.29 -7.82 6.44
CA LEU A 44 -3.26 -8.58 5.63
C LEU A 44 -3.16 -10.08 5.95
N VAL A 45 -1.97 -10.51 6.39
CA VAL A 45 -1.70 -11.82 6.96
C VAL A 45 -0.91 -11.61 8.24
N GLU A 46 -1.39 -12.14 9.36
CA GLU A 46 -0.71 -11.99 10.64
C GLU A 46 0.57 -12.86 10.69
N PRO A 47 1.66 -12.36 11.31
CA PRO A 47 2.85 -13.16 11.53
C PRO A 47 2.52 -14.30 12.49
N SER A 48 2.96 -15.52 12.15
CA SER A 48 2.79 -16.71 13.00
C SER A 48 3.70 -16.71 14.23
N GLY A 49 4.60 -15.74 14.34
CA GLY A 49 5.61 -15.60 15.39
C GLY A 49 6.61 -14.50 15.04
N GLY A 50 7.36 -14.04 16.05
CA GLY A 50 8.20 -12.85 15.95
C GLY A 50 7.39 -11.56 16.11
N ARG A 51 8.01 -10.43 15.81
CA ARG A 51 7.41 -9.09 15.93
C ARG A 51 7.89 -8.18 14.80
N ILE A 52 7.05 -7.22 14.45
CA ILE A 52 7.41 -6.14 13.52
C ILE A 52 7.28 -4.84 14.30
N ILE A 53 8.37 -4.09 14.34
CA ILE A 53 8.46 -2.84 15.10
C ILE A 53 8.64 -1.70 14.11
N ILE A 54 7.80 -0.68 14.24
CA ILE A 54 7.87 0.56 13.48
C ILE A 54 7.88 1.71 14.47
N ASP A 55 8.89 2.58 14.35
CA ASP A 55 9.09 3.73 15.26
C ASP A 55 9.06 3.34 16.75
N GLY A 56 9.62 2.17 17.08
CA GLY A 56 9.67 1.64 18.44
C GLY A 56 8.38 0.94 18.92
N ILE A 57 7.33 0.92 18.11
CA ILE A 57 6.03 0.33 18.46
C ILE A 57 5.86 -1.03 17.77
N ASP A 58 5.48 -2.06 18.54
CA ASP A 58 5.04 -3.33 17.96
C ASP A 58 3.69 -3.14 17.27
N ILE A 59 3.64 -3.34 15.96
CA ILE A 59 2.44 -3.06 15.15
C ILE A 59 1.27 -4.01 15.46
N SER A 60 1.51 -5.13 16.16
CA SER A 60 0.44 -6.03 16.62
C SER A 60 -0.46 -5.40 17.69
N LEU A 61 0.04 -4.38 18.39
CA LEU A 61 -0.68 -3.63 19.42
C LEU A 61 -1.55 -2.51 18.85
N LEU A 62 -1.38 -2.16 17.57
CA LEU A 62 -2.12 -1.09 16.91
C LEU A 62 -3.42 -1.60 16.27
N GLY A 63 -4.42 -0.72 16.20
CA GLY A 63 -5.59 -0.93 15.35
C GLY A 63 -5.20 -0.94 13.87
N LEU A 64 -5.86 -1.77 13.07
CA LEU A 64 -5.56 -1.90 11.64
C LEU A 64 -5.75 -0.60 10.86
N HIS A 65 -6.75 0.20 11.23
CA HIS A 65 -7.00 1.50 10.61
C HIS A 65 -5.83 2.46 10.85
N ASP A 66 -5.40 2.60 12.11
CA ASP A 66 -4.30 3.49 12.48
C ASP A 66 -2.99 3.08 11.81
N LEU A 67 -2.69 1.78 11.81
CA LEU A 67 -1.52 1.26 11.10
C LEU A 67 -1.58 1.58 9.60
N ARG A 68 -2.67 1.21 8.93
CA ARG A 68 -2.78 1.34 7.46
C ARG A 68 -2.87 2.78 6.99
N SER A 69 -3.38 3.70 7.82
CA SER A 69 -3.41 5.15 7.51
C SER A 69 -2.01 5.76 7.35
N ARG A 70 -0.97 5.12 7.91
CA ARG A 70 0.43 5.55 7.82
C ARG A 70 1.19 4.90 6.66
N PHE A 71 0.53 4.02 5.89
CA PHE A 71 1.14 3.28 4.79
C PHE A 71 0.48 3.61 3.45
N GLY A 72 1.28 3.68 2.38
CA GLY A 72 0.81 3.66 1.00
C GLY A 72 1.21 2.35 0.32
N ILE A 73 0.33 1.77 -0.50
CA ILE A 73 0.63 0.60 -1.35
C ILE A 73 0.09 0.82 -2.76
N ILE A 74 0.88 0.40 -3.73
CA ILE A 74 0.44 0.25 -5.12
C ILE A 74 0.25 -1.26 -5.35
N PRO A 75 -0.99 -1.74 -5.60
CA PRO A 75 -1.25 -3.15 -5.84
C PRO A 75 -0.60 -3.63 -7.15
N GLN A 76 -0.41 -4.94 -7.28
CA GLN A 76 0.15 -5.53 -8.52
C GLN A 76 -0.78 -5.35 -9.72
N GLU A 77 -2.09 -5.45 -9.49
CA GLU A 77 -3.12 -5.18 -10.49
C GLU A 77 -3.80 -3.85 -10.15
N PRO A 78 -3.86 -2.88 -11.08
CA PRO A 78 -4.59 -1.65 -10.86
C PRO A 78 -6.09 -1.94 -10.80
N VAL A 79 -6.73 -1.50 -9.73
CA VAL A 79 -8.19 -1.59 -9.58
C VAL A 79 -8.73 -0.16 -9.57
N LEU A 80 -9.70 0.09 -10.45
CA LEU A 80 -10.49 1.31 -10.46
C LEU A 80 -11.92 0.96 -10.05
N PHE A 81 -12.55 1.86 -9.31
CA PHE A 81 -13.95 1.76 -8.92
C PHE A 81 -14.81 2.59 -9.87
N GLU A 82 -16.05 2.18 -10.07
CA GLU A 82 -17.04 3.00 -10.76
C GLU A 82 -17.19 4.33 -10.01
N GLY A 83 -17.04 5.44 -10.74
CA GLY A 83 -17.02 6.78 -10.18
C GLY A 83 -16.18 7.71 -11.04
N THR A 84 -15.89 8.89 -10.50
CA THR A 84 -15.10 9.89 -11.22
C THR A 84 -13.61 9.67 -11.01
N VAL A 85 -12.79 10.35 -11.82
CA VAL A 85 -11.34 10.48 -11.56
C VAL A 85 -11.09 10.95 -10.12
N ARG A 86 -11.84 11.96 -9.66
CA ARG A 86 -11.78 12.48 -8.29
C ARG A 86 -12.06 11.40 -7.25
N SER A 87 -13.17 10.67 -7.36
CA SER A 87 -13.54 9.68 -6.33
C SER A 87 -12.59 8.48 -6.29
N ASN A 88 -11.89 8.18 -7.40
CA ASN A 88 -10.84 7.15 -7.42
C ASN A 88 -9.54 7.62 -6.77
N ILE A 89 -9.24 8.92 -6.79
CA ILE A 89 -8.03 9.51 -6.16
C ILE A 89 -8.28 9.83 -4.68
N ASP A 90 -9.42 10.44 -4.38
CA ASP A 90 -9.82 10.88 -3.05
C ASP A 90 -11.27 10.45 -2.75
N PRO A 91 -11.47 9.17 -2.37
CA PRO A 91 -12.81 8.61 -2.13
C PRO A 91 -13.52 9.21 -0.92
N ILE A 92 -12.82 9.93 -0.05
CA ILE A 92 -13.34 10.48 1.20
C ILE A 92 -13.37 12.01 1.22
N GLY A 93 -12.97 12.67 0.12
CA GLY A 93 -13.07 14.12 -0.04
C GLY A 93 -12.20 14.91 0.95
N GLN A 94 -11.01 14.40 1.29
CA GLN A 94 -10.08 15.04 2.21
C GLN A 94 -9.21 16.12 1.57
N TYR A 95 -9.05 16.11 0.25
CA TYR A 95 -8.10 16.95 -0.46
C TYR A 95 -8.78 17.97 -1.38
N SER A 96 -8.17 19.14 -1.51
CA SER A 96 -8.60 20.17 -2.43
C SER A 96 -8.29 19.80 -3.89
N ASP A 97 -9.01 20.42 -4.84
CA ASP A 97 -8.73 20.27 -6.27
C ASP A 97 -7.27 20.56 -6.63
N GLU A 98 -6.68 21.59 -6.01
CA GLU A 98 -5.28 21.95 -6.25
C GLU A 98 -4.33 20.82 -5.86
N GLU A 99 -4.56 20.16 -4.73
CA GLU A 99 -3.76 19.02 -4.26
C GLU A 99 -3.91 17.80 -5.17
N ILE A 100 -5.13 17.55 -5.66
CA ILE A 100 -5.42 16.47 -6.61
C ILE A 100 -4.70 16.75 -7.95
N TRP A 101 -4.79 17.96 -8.49
CA TRP A 101 -4.11 18.35 -9.73
C TRP A 101 -2.59 18.29 -9.62
N LYS A 102 -2.03 18.71 -8.49
CA LYS A 102 -0.59 18.60 -8.21
C LYS A 102 -0.13 17.14 -8.15
N SER A 103 -0.96 16.24 -7.64
CA SER A 103 -0.69 14.80 -7.64
C SER A 103 -0.75 14.23 -9.07
N LEU A 104 -1.76 14.61 -9.86
CA LEU A 104 -1.86 14.23 -11.28
C LEU A 104 -0.66 14.73 -12.11
N GLU A 105 -0.14 15.92 -11.82
CA GLU A 105 1.06 16.46 -12.47
C GLU A 105 2.31 15.62 -12.18
N ARG A 106 2.52 15.23 -10.92
CA ARG A 106 3.61 14.35 -10.51
C ARG A 106 3.51 12.96 -11.15
N CYS A 107 2.29 12.51 -11.43
CA CYS A 107 2.01 11.25 -12.12
C CYS A 107 1.96 11.38 -13.66
N GLN A 108 2.21 12.56 -14.22
CA GLN A 108 2.14 12.81 -15.67
C GLN A 108 0.76 12.54 -16.30
N LEU A 109 -0.31 12.69 -15.51
CA LEU A 109 -1.70 12.47 -15.95
C LEU A 109 -2.51 13.77 -16.08
N LYS A 110 -1.94 14.92 -15.69
CA LYS A 110 -2.62 16.21 -15.69
C LYS A 110 -3.25 16.55 -17.04
N ASP A 111 -2.48 16.50 -18.12
CA ASP A 111 -2.97 16.87 -19.45
C ASP A 111 -4.06 15.90 -19.96
N VAL A 112 -3.90 14.60 -19.67
CA VAL A 112 -4.88 13.56 -20.03
C VAL A 112 -6.22 13.81 -19.35
N VAL A 113 -6.21 14.12 -18.05
CA VAL A 113 -7.43 14.40 -17.30
C VAL A 113 -8.01 15.76 -17.68
N ALA A 114 -7.18 16.78 -17.90
CA ALA A 114 -7.63 18.11 -18.29
C ALA A 114 -8.30 18.16 -19.68
N ALA A 115 -7.93 17.24 -20.58
CA ALA A 115 -8.55 17.12 -21.89
C ALA A 115 -9.95 16.45 -21.87
N LYS A 116 -10.34 15.80 -20.77
CA LYS A 116 -11.69 15.23 -20.62
C LYS A 116 -12.73 16.34 -20.40
N PRO A 117 -13.98 16.19 -20.89
CA PRO A 117 -15.02 17.22 -20.78
C PRO A 117 -15.25 17.70 -19.34
N ASP A 118 -15.36 16.76 -18.40
CA ASP A 118 -15.67 17.05 -16.99
C ASP A 118 -14.42 17.00 -16.08
N LYS A 119 -13.23 16.86 -16.67
CA LYS A 119 -11.93 16.87 -15.97
C LYS A 119 -11.90 15.88 -14.79
N LEU A 120 -11.79 16.37 -13.55
CA LEU A 120 -11.76 15.55 -12.33
C LEU A 120 -13.09 14.81 -12.10
N ASP A 121 -14.19 15.34 -12.60
CA ASP A 121 -15.53 14.79 -12.42
C ASP A 121 -15.94 13.88 -13.60
N SER A 122 -15.01 13.60 -14.52
CA SER A 122 -15.21 12.60 -15.57
C SER A 122 -15.24 11.18 -15.01
N LEU A 123 -16.14 10.37 -15.55
CA LEU A 123 -16.18 8.92 -15.38
C LEU A 123 -14.98 8.22 -16.09
#